data_AF-A0A6M2CPA7-F1
#
_entry.id   AF-A0A6M2CPA7-F1
#
_cell.length_a   1.000
_cell.length_b   1.000
_cell.length_c   1.000
_cell.angle_alpha   90.00
_cell.angle_beta   90.00
_cell.angle_gamma   90.00
#
_symmetry.space_group_name_H-M   'P 1'
#
loop_
_entity.id
_entity.type
_entity.pdbx_description
1 polymer ?
#
loop_
_entity_poly.entity_id
_entity_poly.type
_entity_poly.pdbx_seq_one_letter_code
_entity_poly.pdbx_strand_id
1 'polypeptide(L)'
;LRPGAKKCVEKTGCDACRTLLLVPASEGRADTQAAFTSFCDKGGLLYPSKELFEFVNYLEGVFTGCFSMNRLHADSILDVLSLVKGKDKIIDCAAHEAEVKAKILRFYIVTQQGKRRKAQNGTAFESAQVHMTSQD
;
A
#
# COMPACT_ATOMS: atom_id res chain seq x y z
N LEU A 1 -1.07 9.40 -1.84
CA LEU A 1 -1.65 8.22 -1.14
C LEU A 1 -3.20 8.24 -1.19
N ARG A 2 -3.87 7.10 -1.41
CA ARG A 2 -5.36 7.01 -1.41
C ARG A 2 -5.96 7.48 -0.06
N PRO A 3 -7.24 7.90 0.00
CA PRO A 3 -7.88 8.37 1.23
C PRO A 3 -7.78 7.40 2.43
N GLY A 4 -7.77 6.09 2.18
CA GLY A 4 -7.62 5.07 3.22
C GLY A 4 -6.22 5.02 3.85
N ALA A 5 -5.18 5.33 3.09
CA ALA A 5 -3.81 5.36 3.61
C ALA A 5 -3.59 6.59 4.49
N LYS A 6 -4.22 7.71 4.14
CA LYS A 6 -4.28 8.91 4.99
C LYS A 6 -4.89 8.59 6.35
N LYS A 7 -6.06 7.95 6.35
CA LYS A 7 -6.70 7.46 7.59
C LYS A 7 -5.84 6.45 8.36
N CYS A 8 -5.03 5.62 7.69
CA CYS A 8 -4.17 4.65 8.36
C CYS A 8 -3.03 5.33 9.12
N VAL A 9 -2.38 6.32 8.49
CA VAL A 9 -1.22 7.02 9.08
C VAL A 9 -1.66 8.09 10.09
N GLU A 10 -2.78 8.78 9.87
CA GLU A 10 -3.30 9.76 10.83
C GLU A 10 -3.81 9.11 12.13
N LYS A 11 -4.34 7.88 12.05
CA LYS A 11 -4.79 7.12 13.23
C LYS A 11 -3.67 6.50 14.06
N THR A 12 -2.41 6.70 13.67
CA THR A 12 -1.28 6.18 14.44
C THR A 12 -1.21 6.83 15.82
N GLY A 13 -1.82 8.02 16.01
CA GLY A 13 -1.99 8.69 17.32
C GLY A 13 -0.70 9.19 17.97
N CYS A 14 0.45 8.66 17.53
CA CYS A 14 1.80 9.01 17.97
C CYS A 14 2.45 9.97 16.97
N ASP A 15 2.80 11.18 17.44
CA ASP A 15 3.44 12.19 16.61
C ASP A 15 4.84 11.77 16.14
N ALA A 16 5.61 11.08 16.99
CA ALA A 16 6.94 10.57 16.60
C ALA A 16 6.87 9.56 15.45
N CYS A 17 5.88 8.66 15.46
CA CYS A 17 5.64 7.77 14.32
C CYS A 17 5.18 8.57 13.10
N ARG A 18 4.33 9.58 13.29
CA ARG A 18 3.83 10.40 12.18
C ARG A 18 4.96 11.12 11.45
N THR A 19 5.93 11.68 12.17
CA THR A 19 7.10 12.36 11.58
C THR A 19 8.05 11.40 10.89
N LEU A 20 8.11 10.13 11.32
CA LEU A 20 8.88 9.09 10.64
C LEU A 20 8.18 8.55 9.39
N LEU A 21 6.84 8.67 9.32
CA LEU A 21 6.04 8.15 8.22
C LEU A 21 5.76 9.19 7.13
N LEU A 22 5.73 10.48 7.46
CA LEU A 22 5.30 11.55 6.57
C LEU A 22 6.27 12.72 6.57
N VAL A 23 6.46 13.29 5.38
CA VAL A 23 7.15 14.57 5.21
C VAL A 23 6.14 15.69 4.95
N PRO A 24 6.48 16.95 5.28
CA PRO A 24 5.69 18.10 4.88
C PRO A 24 5.46 18.14 3.36
N ALA A 25 4.30 18.65 2.93
CA ALA A 25 3.98 18.73 1.50
C ALA A 25 4.97 19.61 0.71
N SER A 26 5.57 20.62 1.34
CA SER A 26 6.61 21.45 0.72
C SER A 26 7.84 20.63 0.35
N GLU A 27 8.26 19.71 1.23
CA GLU A 27 9.39 18.82 1.02
C GLU A 27 9.04 17.71 0.03
N GLY A 28 7.88 17.07 0.22
CA GLY A 28 7.42 16.01 -0.67
C GLY A 28 7.13 16.47 -2.11
N ARG A 29 6.81 17.75 -2.35
CA ARG A 29 6.65 18.31 -3.71
C ARG A 29 7.98 18.52 -4.42
N ALA A 30 9.05 18.72 -3.67
CA ALA A 30 10.40 18.86 -4.21
C ALA A 30 11.06 17.50 -4.49
N ASP A 31 10.53 16.41 -3.94
CA ASP A 31 11.03 15.06 -4.18
C ASP A 31 10.56 14.51 -5.54
N THR A 32 11.52 14.09 -6.37
CA THR A 32 11.27 13.48 -7.68
C THR A 32 10.56 12.14 -7.56
N GLN A 33 10.75 11.40 -6.46
CA GLN A 33 10.03 10.13 -6.19
C GLN A 33 8.54 10.36 -5.92
N ALA A 34 8.18 11.58 -5.52
CA ALA A 34 6.81 12.00 -5.28
C ALA A 34 6.21 12.83 -6.44
N ALA A 35 6.90 12.94 -7.58
CA ALA A 35 6.46 13.74 -8.73
C ALA A 35 5.03 13.41 -9.19
N PHE A 36 4.66 12.12 -9.23
CA PHE A 36 3.30 11.70 -9.58
C PHE A 36 2.26 12.12 -8.52
N THR A 37 2.62 11.98 -7.23
CA THR A 37 1.75 12.43 -6.13
C THR A 37 1.56 13.94 -6.18
N SER A 38 2.63 14.69 -6.44
CA SER A 38 2.63 16.14 -6.62
C SER A 38 1.74 16.58 -7.78
N PHE A 39 1.87 15.92 -8.94
CA PHE A 39 1.05 16.19 -10.12
C PHE A 39 -0.45 15.98 -9.85
N CYS A 40 -0.80 14.96 -9.06
CA CYS A 40 -2.19 14.65 -8.72
C CYS A 40 -2.71 15.39 -7.47
N ASP A 41 -1.85 16.14 -6.75
CA ASP A 41 -2.22 16.73 -5.47
C ASP A 41 -3.04 18.01 -5.64
N LYS A 42 -4.30 17.95 -5.24
CA LYS A 42 -5.21 19.09 -5.15
C LYS A 42 -5.27 19.70 -3.74
N GLY A 43 -4.22 19.49 -2.93
CA GLY A 43 -4.08 20.06 -1.58
C GLY A 43 -4.54 19.14 -0.44
N GLY A 44 -4.53 17.83 -0.65
CA GLY A 44 -5.06 16.88 0.34
C GLY A 44 -4.31 15.56 0.45
N LEU A 45 -3.32 15.32 -0.42
CA LEU A 45 -2.53 14.10 -0.42
C LEU A 45 -1.44 14.16 0.65
N LEU A 46 -1.17 12.99 1.24
CA LEU A 46 -0.01 12.80 2.10
C LEU A 46 1.21 12.44 1.26
N TYR A 47 2.35 12.96 1.69
CA TYR A 47 3.66 12.65 1.15
C TYR A 47 4.38 11.70 2.11
N PRO A 48 4.63 10.45 1.70
CA PRO A 48 5.34 9.50 2.55
C PRO A 48 6.79 9.95 2.73
N SER A 49 7.37 9.65 3.89
CA SER A 49 8.82 9.68 4.06
C SER A 49 9.49 8.66 3.13
N LYS A 50 10.79 8.84 2.92
CA LYS A 50 11.61 7.92 2.14
C LYS A 50 11.56 6.50 2.72
N GLU A 51 11.63 6.39 4.04
CA GLU A 51 11.62 5.13 4.77
C GLU A 51 10.28 4.39 4.57
N LEU A 52 9.16 5.12 4.64
CA LEU A 52 7.84 4.56 4.35
C LEU A 52 7.71 4.16 2.87
N PHE A 53 8.21 4.98 1.96
CA PHE A 53 8.18 4.69 0.53
C PHE A 53 8.98 3.42 0.20
N GLU A 54 10.20 3.30 0.70
CA GLU A 54 11.04 2.10 0.56
C GLU A 54 10.38 0.86 1.19
N PHE A 55 9.74 1.01 2.35
CA PHE A 55 9.01 -0.07 2.99
C PHE A 55 7.84 -0.55 2.13
N VAL A 56 7.02 0.36 1.59
CA VAL A 56 5.90 0.00 0.71
C VAL A 56 6.39 -0.63 -0.60
N ASN A 57 7.46 -0.12 -1.22
CA ASN A 57 8.06 -0.74 -2.41
C ASN A 57 8.56 -2.15 -2.12
N TYR A 58 9.14 -2.38 -0.94
CA TYR A 58 9.53 -3.72 -0.53
C TYR A 58 8.31 -4.64 -0.37
N LEU A 59 7.24 -4.18 0.27
CA LEU A 59 5.98 -4.93 0.36
C LEU A 59 5.47 -5.29 -1.04
N GLU A 60 5.56 -4.37 -1.99
CA GLU A 60 5.14 -4.61 -3.37
C GLU A 60 6.01 -5.62 -4.10
N GLY A 61 7.33 -5.61 -3.86
CA GLY A 61 8.24 -6.65 -4.36
C GLY A 61 7.92 -8.04 -3.80
N VAL A 62 7.76 -8.15 -2.48
CA VAL A 62 7.39 -9.41 -1.81
C VAL A 62 6.04 -9.91 -2.30
N PHE A 63 5.05 -9.01 -2.35
CA PHE A 63 3.71 -9.34 -2.83
C PHE A 63 3.75 -9.76 -4.29
N THR A 64 4.45 -9.05 -5.17
CA THR A 64 4.56 -9.44 -6.59
C THR A 64 5.24 -10.80 -6.74
N GLY A 65 6.30 -11.09 -5.98
CA GLY A 65 6.97 -12.39 -5.98
C GLY A 65 6.08 -13.54 -5.49
N CYS A 66 5.36 -13.35 -4.38
CA CYS A 66 4.43 -14.36 -3.88
C CYS A 66 3.26 -14.59 -4.85
N PHE A 67 2.79 -13.55 -5.53
CA PHE A 67 1.63 -13.61 -6.44
C PHE A 67 1.98 -14.10 -7.85
N SER A 68 3.22 -13.90 -8.32
CA SER A 68 3.68 -14.45 -9.60
C SER A 68 3.92 -15.96 -9.51
N MET A 69 4.33 -16.45 -8.34
CA MET A 69 4.61 -17.87 -8.13
C MET A 69 3.41 -18.69 -7.65
N ASN A 70 2.53 -18.12 -6.82
CA ASN A 70 1.41 -18.85 -6.22
C ASN A 70 0.08 -18.14 -6.48
N ARG A 71 -0.92 -18.87 -7.00
CA ARG A 71 -2.33 -18.43 -6.95
C ARG A 71 -2.72 -18.37 -5.46
N LEU A 72 -2.63 -17.20 -4.84
CA LEU A 72 -2.66 -17.10 -3.37
C LEU A 72 -3.82 -17.82 -2.70
N HIS A 73 -3.45 -18.83 -1.92
CA HIS A 73 -4.24 -19.36 -0.81
C HIS A 73 -3.98 -18.53 0.45
N ALA A 74 -4.83 -18.66 1.48
CA ALA A 74 -4.71 -17.92 2.73
C ALA A 74 -3.33 -18.06 3.40
N ASP A 75 -2.66 -19.18 3.17
CA ASP A 75 -1.34 -19.51 3.75
C ASP A 75 -0.22 -18.60 3.23
N SER A 76 -0.27 -18.21 1.95
CA SER A 76 0.73 -17.30 1.36
C SER A 76 0.67 -15.88 1.95
N ILE A 77 -0.43 -15.49 2.60
CA ILE A 77 -0.50 -14.22 3.32
C ILE A 77 0.35 -14.30 4.59
N LEU A 78 0.37 -15.45 5.26
CA LEU A 78 1.20 -15.69 6.44
C LEU A 78 2.69 -15.66 6.06
N ASP A 79 3.06 -16.14 4.87
CA ASP A 79 4.43 -16.06 4.34
C ASP A 79 4.87 -14.62 4.08
N VAL A 80 3.97 -13.76 3.59
CA VAL A 80 4.25 -12.32 3.46
C VAL A 80 4.45 -11.69 4.85
N LEU A 81 3.66 -12.09 5.86
CA LEU A 81 3.81 -11.57 7.23
C LEU A 81 5.13 -11.98 7.87
N SER A 82 5.63 -13.20 7.62
CA SER A 82 6.89 -13.68 8.18
C SER A 82 8.10 -13.01 7.52
N LEU A 83 8.08 -12.82 6.20
CA LEU A 83 9.14 -12.13 5.45
C LEU A 83 9.28 -10.66 5.85
N VAL A 84 8.18 -9.98 6.14
CA VAL A 84 8.18 -8.55 6.49
C VAL A 84 8.68 -8.29 7.92
N LYS A 85 8.53 -9.25 8.84
CA LYS A 85 9.03 -9.13 10.22
C LYS A 85 10.56 -9.10 10.31
N GLY A 86 11.28 -9.63 9.33
CA GLY A 86 12.75 -9.75 9.37
C GLY A 86 13.52 -8.52 8.89
N LYS A 87 12.89 -7.35 8.73
CA LYS A 87 13.53 -6.18 8.11
C LYS A 87 13.66 -4.97 9.04
N ASP A 88 14.89 -4.47 9.17
CA ASP A 88 15.29 -3.38 10.06
C ASP A 88 15.07 -1.98 9.48
N LYS A 89 13.92 -1.73 8.85
CA LYS A 89 13.55 -0.34 8.49
C LYS A 89 12.84 0.30 9.67
N ILE A 90 13.40 1.39 10.17
CA ILE A 90 12.83 2.20 11.24
C ILE A 90 11.77 3.11 10.60
N ILE A 91 10.51 2.70 10.69
CA ILE A 91 9.35 3.48 10.22
C ILE A 91 8.43 3.84 11.39
N ASP A 92 8.95 3.74 12.60
CA ASP A 92 8.23 3.76 13.85
C ASP A 92 9.17 4.18 14.98
N CYS A 93 8.59 4.60 16.10
CA CYS A 93 9.35 4.80 17.32
C CYS A 93 9.45 3.48 18.10
N ALA A 94 10.46 3.35 18.95
CA ALA A 94 10.71 2.14 19.76
C ALA A 94 9.48 1.63 20.56
N ALA A 95 8.57 2.52 20.96
CA ALA A 95 7.35 2.14 21.67
C ALA A 95 6.27 1.47 20.80
N HIS A 96 6.29 1.70 19.48
CA HIS A 96 5.21 1.29 18.57
C HIS A 96 5.68 0.45 17.38
N GLU A 97 6.93 -0.05 17.41
CA GLU A 97 7.55 -0.75 16.29
C GLU A 97 6.70 -1.89 15.73
N ALA A 98 6.28 -2.81 16.60
CA ALA A 98 5.46 -3.95 16.19
C ALA A 98 4.07 -3.53 15.68
N GLU A 99 3.50 -2.45 16.23
CA GLU A 99 2.15 -2.01 15.93
C GLU A 99 2.06 -1.27 14.59
N VAL A 100 2.98 -0.33 14.33
CA VAL A 100 2.99 0.49 13.12
C VAL A 100 3.22 -0.37 11.89
N LYS A 101 4.27 -1.22 11.93
CA LYS A 101 4.56 -2.17 10.84
C LYS A 101 3.36 -3.07 10.57
N ALA A 102 2.71 -3.60 11.61
CA ALA A 102 1.53 -4.45 11.46
C ALA A 102 0.31 -3.71 10.87
N LYS A 103 0.05 -2.46 11.28
CA LYS A 103 -1.04 -1.64 10.73
C LYS A 103 -0.84 -1.36 9.25
N ILE A 104 0.36 -0.93 8.86
CA ILE A 104 0.71 -0.62 7.47
C ILE A 104 0.62 -1.88 6.60
N LEU A 105 1.14 -3.00 7.10
CA LEU A 105 1.09 -4.29 6.42
C LEU A 105 -0.35 -4.79 6.21
N ARG A 106 -1.19 -4.75 7.25
CA ARG A 106 -2.63 -5.08 7.15
C ARG A 106 -3.33 -4.20 6.13
N PHE A 107 -3.10 -2.88 6.20
CA PHE A 107 -3.69 -1.93 5.26
C PHE A 107 -3.27 -2.21 3.81
N TYR A 108 -1.98 -2.52 3.60
CA TYR A 108 -1.43 -2.85 2.29
C TYR A 108 -2.10 -4.11 1.71
N ILE A 109 -2.12 -5.21 2.48
CA ILE A 109 -2.72 -6.49 2.05
C ILE A 109 -4.19 -6.31 1.67
N VAL A 110 -4.99 -5.67 2.54
CA VAL A 110 -6.42 -5.42 2.28
C VAL A 110 -6.60 -4.55 1.04
N THR A 111 -5.76 -3.53 0.85
CA THR A 111 -5.81 -2.66 -0.31
C THR A 111 -5.53 -3.42 -1.60
N GLN A 112 -4.52 -4.28 -1.63
CA GLN A 112 -4.17 -5.07 -2.80
C GLN A 112 -5.25 -6.11 -3.12
N GLN A 113 -5.80 -6.80 -2.12
CA GLN A 113 -6.94 -7.70 -2.33
C GLN A 113 -8.16 -6.98 -2.90
N GLY A 114 -8.47 -5.78 -2.39
CA GLY A 114 -9.56 -4.96 -2.91
C GLY A 114 -9.36 -4.55 -4.37
N LYS A 115 -8.13 -4.18 -4.76
CA LYS A 115 -7.78 -3.91 -6.17
C LYS A 115 -8.01 -5.14 -7.05
N ARG A 116 -7.59 -6.33 -6.61
CA ARG A 116 -7.76 -7.58 -7.37
C ARG A 116 -9.22 -7.96 -7.55
N ARG A 117 -10.04 -7.88 -6.50
CA ARG A 117 -11.49 -8.16 -6.61
C ARG A 117 -12.16 -7.23 -7.61
N LYS A 118 -11.78 -5.95 -7.62
CA LYS A 118 -12.29 -4.98 -8.61
C LYS A 118 -11.82 -5.28 -10.02
N ALA A 119 -10.56 -5.69 -10.21
CA ALA A 119 -10.06 -6.11 -11.51
C ALA A 119 -10.79 -7.35 -12.02
N GLN A 120 -11.00 -8.36 -11.16
CA GLN A 120 -11.77 -9.57 -11.50
C GLN A 120 -13.23 -9.27 -11.84
N ASN A 121 -13.89 -8.41 -11.07
CA ASN A 121 -15.26 -8.00 -11.34
C ASN A 121 -15.36 -7.12 -12.59
N GLY A 122 -14.36 -6.29 -12.87
CA GLY A 122 -14.26 -5.51 -14.11
C GLY A 122 -14.09 -6.42 -15.33
N THR A 123 -13.19 -7.40 -15.26
CA THR A 123 -13.01 -8.40 -16.33
C THR A 123 -14.23 -9.29 -16.51
N ALA A 124 -14.95 -9.64 -15.44
CA ALA A 124 -16.19 -10.42 -15.53
C ALA A 124 -17.32 -9.62 -16.19
N PHE A 125 -17.37 -8.30 -15.97
CA PHE A 125 -18.32 -7.41 -16.64
C PHE A 125 -18.00 -7.26 -18.13
N GLU A 126 -16.72 -7.12 -18.49
CA GLU A 126 -16.26 -7.09 -19.89
C GLU A 126 -16.52 -8.42 -20.61
N SER A 127 -16.29 -9.56 -19.94
CA SER A 127 -16.55 -10.90 -20.49
C SER A 127 -18.05 -11.17 -20.71
N ALA A 128 -18.91 -10.64 -19.84
CA ALA A 128 -20.35 -10.74 -19.97
C ALA A 128 -20.90 -9.88 -21.11
N GLN A 129 -20.24 -8.76 -21.42
CA GLN A 129 -20.64 -7.86 -22.50
C GLN A 129 -20.30 -8.42 -23.89
N VAL A 130 -19.18 -9.14 -24.03
CA VAL A 130 -18.79 -9.82 -25.29
C VAL A 130 -19.74 -10.99 -25.61
N HIS A 131 -20.28 -11.67 -24.60
CA HIS A 131 -21.22 -12.79 -24.81
C HIS A 131 -22.63 -12.36 -25.24
N MET A 132 -23.03 -11.11 -25.01
CA MET A 132 -24.30 -10.55 -25.48
C MET A 132 -24.24 -9.94 -26.88
N THR A 133 -23.05 -9.79 -27.48
CA THR A 133 -22.86 -9.22 -28.83
C THR A 133 -22.58 -10.27 -29.91
N SER A 134 -22.78 -11.57 -29.62
CA SER A 134 -22.60 -12.66 -30.60
C SER A 134 -23.87 -13.46 -30.87
N GLN A 135 -25.04 -12.85 -30.64
CA GLN A 135 -26.32 -13.34 -31.16
C GLN A 135 -26.99 -12.21 -31.95
N ASP A 136 -26.42 -11.90 -33.12
CA ASP A 136 -27.12 -11.35 -34.27
C ASP A 136 -26.43 -11.88 -35.54
#